data_AF-A0A941D3R2-F1
#
_entry.id   AF-A0A941D3R2-F1
#
_cell.length_a   1.000
_cell.length_b   1.000
_cell.length_c   1.000
_cell.angle_alpha   90.00
_cell.angle_beta   90.00
_cell.angle_gamma   90.00
#
_symmetry.space_group_name_H-M   'P 1'
#
loop_
_entity.id
_entity.type
_entity.pdbx_description
1 polymer ?
#
loop_
_entity_poly.entity_id
_entity_poly.type
_entity_poly.pdbx_seq_one_letter_code
_entity_poly.pdbx_strand_id
1 'polypeptide(L)'
;MTVFGGSSMTSESELLAHERTYHVFNMLVRWAMVALGSSILGLTLWFATPAGFLGGAVCGLLAFVLGYWFVVRHEAHQPLDPWAEGR
;
A
#
# COMPACT_ATOMS: atom_id res chain seq x y z
N MET A 1 -29.41 25.87 29.95
CA MET A 1 -28.93 24.50 29.66
C MET A 1 -27.92 24.61 28.52
N THR A 2 -26.68 24.93 28.87
CA THR A 2 -25.57 25.17 27.93
C THR A 2 -24.67 23.94 27.93
N VAL A 3 -24.89 23.04 26.98
CA VAL A 3 -24.04 21.86 26.74
C VAL A 3 -23.49 21.98 25.32
N PHE A 4 -22.49 22.85 25.11
CA PHE A 4 -21.77 22.99 23.83
C PHE A 4 -20.29 23.34 24.08
N GLY A 5 -19.61 22.59 24.94
CA GLY A 5 -18.22 22.88 25.32
C GLY A 5 -17.30 21.67 25.47
N GLY A 6 -17.70 20.48 25.04
CA GLY A 6 -16.93 19.24 25.27
C GLY A 6 -16.59 18.40 24.03
N SER A 7 -16.90 18.86 22.82
CA SER A 7 -16.89 18.00 21.62
C SER A 7 -15.72 18.20 20.64
N SER A 8 -14.91 19.26 20.75
CA SER A 8 -13.83 19.52 19.79
C SER A 8 -12.58 18.67 20.00
N MET A 9 -12.15 18.48 21.25
CA MET A 9 -10.94 17.69 21.56
C MET A 9 -11.13 16.20 21.24
N THR A 10 -12.35 15.66 21.43
CA THR A 10 -12.67 14.26 21.13
C THR A 10 -12.66 14.01 19.62
N SER A 11 -13.26 14.89 18.81
CA SER A 11 -13.32 14.71 17.36
C SER A 11 -11.93 14.76 16.69
N GLU A 12 -11.04 15.66 17.11
CA GLU A 12 -9.68 15.72 16.57
C GLU A 12 -8.88 14.47 16.91
N SER A 13 -8.99 13.97 18.15
CA SER A 13 -8.30 12.75 18.57
C SER A 13 -8.79 11.49 17.85
N GLU A 14 -10.10 11.39 17.56
CA GLU A 14 -10.69 10.29 16.80
C GLU A 14 -10.29 10.35 15.32
N LEU A 15 -10.24 11.54 14.71
CA LEU A 15 -9.78 11.75 13.34
C LEU A 15 -8.31 11.33 13.17
N LEU A 16 -7.42 11.75 14.07
CA LEU A 16 -6.00 11.35 14.05
C LEU A 16 -5.82 9.83 14.19
N ALA A 17 -6.63 9.18 15.02
CA ALA A 17 -6.63 7.72 15.15
C ALA A 17 -7.10 7.04 13.86
N HIS A 18 -8.09 7.62 13.18
CA HIS A 18 -8.61 7.15 11.90
C HIS A 18 -7.57 7.29 10.78
N GLU A 19 -6.95 8.46 10.63
CA GLU A 19 -5.89 8.73 9.64
C GLU A 19 -4.72 7.75 9.79
N ARG A 20 -4.27 7.52 11.03
CA ARG A 20 -3.20 6.56 11.32
C ARG A 20 -3.58 5.14 10.88
N THR A 21 -4.82 4.74 11.15
CA THR A 21 -5.31 3.41 10.78
C THR A 21 -5.41 3.26 9.27
N TYR A 22 -5.93 4.27 8.56
CA TYR A 22 -5.98 4.31 7.11
C TYR A 22 -4.59 4.23 6.48
N HIS A 23 -3.61 4.95 7.04
CA HIS A 23 -2.26 4.94 6.54
C HIS A 23 -1.61 3.54 6.65
N VAL A 24 -1.81 2.86 7.78
CA VAL A 24 -1.28 1.50 7.98
C VAL A 24 -2.02 0.50 7.09
N PHE A 25 -3.34 0.60 6.99
CA PHE A 25 -4.14 -0.26 6.11
C PHE A 25 -3.73 -0.12 4.65
N ASN A 26 -3.61 1.11 4.15
CA ASN A 26 -3.21 1.36 2.78
C ASN A 26 -1.82 0.80 2.49
N MET A 27 -0.86 0.99 3.42
CA MET A 27 0.46 0.38 3.33
C MET A 27 0.38 -1.14 3.23
N LEU A 28 -0.40 -1.80 4.09
CA LEU A 28 -0.58 -3.26 4.06
C LEU A 28 -1.19 -3.76 2.75
N VAL A 29 -2.26 -3.11 2.27
CA VAL A 29 -2.92 -3.46 1.00
C VAL A 29 -1.93 -3.37 -0.16
N ARG A 30 -1.10 -2.34 -0.14
CA ARG A 30 -0.09 -2.08 -1.16
C ARG A 30 0.99 -3.15 -1.19
N TRP A 31 1.46 -3.59 -0.02
CA TRP A 31 2.33 -4.75 0.10
C TRP A 31 1.65 -6.05 -0.38
N ALA A 32 0.37 -6.24 -0.06
CA ALA A 32 -0.38 -7.42 -0.48
C ALA A 32 -0.54 -7.50 -2.01
N MET A 33 -0.80 -6.38 -2.69
CA MET A 33 -0.91 -6.34 -4.15
C MET A 33 0.41 -6.69 -4.85
N VAL A 34 1.54 -6.15 -4.37
CA VAL A 34 2.87 -6.49 -4.91
C VAL A 34 3.19 -7.97 -4.70
N ALA A 35 2.92 -8.50 -3.51
CA ALA A 35 3.13 -9.91 -3.20
C ALA A 35 2.27 -10.83 -4.08
N LEU A 36 0.98 -10.50 -4.26
CA LEU A 36 0.09 -11.27 -5.13
C LEU A 36 0.51 -11.22 -6.60
N GLY A 37 0.77 -10.02 -7.15
CA GLY A 37 1.15 -9.87 -8.55
C GLY A 37 2.45 -10.61 -8.90
N SER A 38 3.48 -10.47 -8.06
CA SER A 38 4.76 -11.17 -8.25
C SER A 38 4.63 -12.69 -8.11
N SER A 39 3.81 -13.17 -7.15
CA SER A 39 3.56 -14.60 -6.96
C SER A 39 2.81 -15.20 -8.15
N ILE A 40 1.75 -14.54 -8.64
CA ILE A 40 0.98 -14.98 -9.80
C ILE A 40 1.89 -15.02 -11.03
N LEU A 41 2.71 -13.99 -11.26
CA LEU A 41 3.62 -13.93 -12.39
C LEU A 41 4.68 -15.03 -12.32
N GLY A 42 5.30 -15.23 -11.15
CA GLY A 42 6.31 -16.26 -10.93
C GLY A 42 5.74 -17.68 -11.13
N LEU A 43 4.57 -17.96 -10.54
CA LEU A 43 3.87 -19.23 -10.72
C LEU A 43 3.43 -19.45 -12.17
N THR A 44 2.94 -18.39 -12.84
CA THR A 44 2.52 -18.47 -14.24
C THR A 44 3.69 -18.80 -15.15
N LEU A 45 4.83 -18.11 -15.00
CA LEU A 45 6.02 -18.39 -15.81
C LEU A 45 6.58 -19.79 -15.54
N TRP A 46 6.51 -20.26 -14.30
CA TRP A 46 6.92 -21.61 -13.94
C TRP A 46 6.12 -22.67 -14.70
N PHE A 47 4.79 -22.56 -14.72
CA PHE A 47 3.93 -23.58 -15.31
C PHE A 47 3.63 -23.38 -16.80
N ALA A 48 3.63 -22.13 -17.28
CA ALA A 48 3.16 -21.78 -18.63
C ALA A 48 4.29 -21.54 -19.65
N THR A 49 5.57 -21.53 -19.23
CA THR A 49 6.69 -21.36 -20.17
C THR A 49 7.76 -22.46 -20.04
N PRO A 50 8.44 -22.83 -21.14
CA PRO A 50 9.56 -23.77 -21.09
C PRO A 50 10.80 -23.19 -20.39
N ALA A 51 10.73 -21.96 -19.87
CA ALA A 51 11.78 -21.34 -19.07
C ALA A 51 12.03 -22.07 -17.73
N GLY A 52 11.10 -22.95 -17.33
CA GLY A 52 11.26 -23.83 -16.17
C GLY A 52 11.27 -23.10 -14.82
N PHE A 53 11.73 -23.80 -13.78
CA PHE A 53 11.79 -23.29 -12.40
C PHE A 53 12.61 -22.00 -12.27
N LEU A 54 13.81 -21.98 -12.86
CA LEU A 54 14.71 -20.82 -12.74
C LEU A 54 14.16 -19.58 -13.46
N GLY A 55 13.54 -19.74 -14.64
CA GLY A 55 12.94 -18.62 -15.36
C GLY A 55 11.79 -17.99 -14.58
N GLY A 56 10.90 -18.81 -14.03
CA GLY A 56 9.80 -18.34 -13.17
C GLY A 56 10.30 -17.68 -11.90
N ALA A 57 11.30 -18.27 -11.23
CA ALA A 57 11.87 -17.73 -10.00
C ALA A 57 12.57 -16.37 -10.22
N VAL A 58 13.36 -16.23 -11.29
CA VAL A 58 14.07 -14.97 -11.60
C VAL A 58 13.09 -13.87 -11.96
N CYS A 59 12.11 -14.14 -12.83
CA CYS A 59 11.11 -13.14 -13.21
C CYS A 59 10.20 -12.75 -12.05
N GLY A 60 9.80 -13.71 -11.20
CA GLY A 60 9.03 -13.43 -9.98
C GLY A 60 9.82 -12.55 -9.00
N LEU A 61 11.11 -12.84 -8.80
CA LEU A 61 11.99 -12.04 -7.96
C LEU A 61 12.17 -10.62 -8.52
N LEU A 62 12.41 -10.48 -9.83
CA LEU A 62 12.53 -9.18 -10.48
C LEU A 62 11.24 -8.37 -10.36
N ALA A 63 10.08 -8.98 -10.60
CA ALA A 63 8.77 -8.34 -10.44
C ALA A 63 8.51 -7.92 -8.98
N PHE A 64 8.94 -8.71 -8.00
CA PHE A 64 8.85 -8.36 -6.59
C PHE A 64 9.73 -7.15 -6.24
N VAL A 65 10.98 -7.12 -6.71
CA VAL A 65 11.91 -6.00 -6.48
C VAL A 65 11.43 -4.71 -7.17
N LEU A 66 11.00 -4.81 -8.43
CA LEU A 66 10.41 -3.70 -9.19
C LEU A 66 9.12 -3.21 -8.54
N GLY A 67 8.23 -4.11 -8.12
CA GLY A 67 7.01 -3.79 -7.40
C GLY A 67 7.30 -3.09 -6.07
N TYR A 68 8.28 -3.56 -5.29
CA TYR A 68 8.71 -2.88 -4.08
C TYR A 68 9.22 -1.45 -4.36
N TRP A 69 10.02 -1.28 -5.41
CA TRP A 69 10.63 0.01 -5.71
C TRP A 69 9.62 1.03 -6.28
N PHE A 70 8.83 0.62 -7.28
CA PHE A 70 7.83 1.49 -7.91
C PHE A 70 6.62 1.71 -7.03
N VAL A 71 6.11 0.65 -6.43
CA VAL A 71 4.97 0.77 -5.56
C VAL A 71 5.52 1.28 -4.22
N VAL A 72 5.99 0.43 -3.33
CA VAL A 72 6.27 0.81 -1.92
C VAL A 72 7.11 2.09 -1.77
N ARG A 73 8.19 2.29 -2.54
CA ARG A 73 9.07 3.46 -2.37
C ARG A 73 8.57 4.75 -3.06
N HIS A 74 7.87 4.68 -4.20
CA HIS A 74 7.51 5.88 -4.96
C HIS A 74 6.29 6.62 -4.40
N GLU A 75 5.23 5.93 -3.96
CA GLU A 75 4.09 6.64 -3.33
C GLU A 75 4.32 6.94 -1.84
N ALA A 76 5.37 6.41 -1.21
CA ALA A 76 5.81 6.94 0.09
C ALA A 76 6.25 8.42 0.00
N HIS A 77 6.58 8.90 -1.21
CA HIS A 77 6.89 10.30 -1.48
C HIS A 77 5.68 11.10 -2.00
N GLN A 78 4.52 10.46 -2.22
CA GLN A 78 3.33 11.24 -2.53
C GLN A 78 2.77 11.81 -1.23
N PRO A 79 2.60 13.13 -1.12
CA PRO A 79 1.90 13.71 0.01
C PRO A 79 0.46 13.17 -0.01
N LEU A 80 0.09 12.46 1.06
CA LEU A 80 -1.26 11.96 1.33
C LEU A 80 -2.22 13.08 1.74
N ASP A 81 -2.03 14.28 1.20
CA ASP A 81 -2.86 15.42 1.50
C ASP A 81 -3.78 15.73 0.31
N PRO A 82 -4.99 15.11 0.24
CA PRO A 82 -6.01 15.51 -0.70
C PRO A 82 -6.58 16.92 -0.41
N TRP A 83 -6.18 17.56 0.69
CA TRP A 83 -6.57 18.90 1.13
C TRP A 83 -5.43 19.95 1.02
N ALA A 84 -4.21 19.55 0.61
CA ALA A 84 -3.13 20.50 0.33
C ALA A 84 -3.44 21.38 -0.91
N GLU A 85 -4.32 20.92 -1.80
CA GLU A 85 -4.68 21.60 -3.05
C GLU A 85 -5.83 22.61 -2.89
N GLY A 86 -6.27 22.93 -1.67
CA GLY A 86 -7.32 23.92 -1.50
C GLY A 86 -7.63 24.24 -0.05
N ARG A 87 -7.45 25.52 0.28
CA ARG A 87 -7.95 26.20 1.48
C ARG A 87 -9.29 25.66 2.01
#